data_AF-A0A6A3R6S9-F1
#
_entry.id   AF-A0A6A3R6S9-F1
#
_cell.length_a   1.000
_cell.length_b   1.000
_cell.length_c   1.000
_cell.angle_alpha   90.00
_cell.angle_beta   90.00
_cell.angle_gamma   90.00
#
_symmetry.space_group_name_H-M   'P 1'
#
loop_
_entity.id
_entity.type
_entity.pdbx_description
1 polymer ?
#
loop_
_entity_poly.entity_id
_entity_poly.type
_entity_poly.pdbx_seq_one_letter_code
_entity_poly.pdbx_strand_id
1 'polypeptide(L)'
;MIKEAELDPKADGQIPILAQDYLDGDSICKGEPVYVSALVKRGTTDVDMVRGQHLLSGVFGYKSEEATTGSARRASSRTRTCTSYLGDPRRLHGREGLTLHDISSSDRGRKRKILNRASVTAEMVGCDCLGSIHYLDATVVDDFYEPFVIKNATFMYEEDFGTLWKHTDVLASPPTGTMRRQHRFVVSFFVTVGSYRYGFYWYFYLDGRDELDCGHGYQMDCGHDYQMDD
;
A
#
# COMPACT_ATOMS: atom_id res chain seq x y z
N MET A 1 7.53 26.08 -10.44
CA MET A 1 6.73 26.56 -11.59
C MET A 1 5.98 25.36 -12.12
N ILE A 2 4.66 25.35 -12.01
CA ILE A 2 3.84 24.30 -12.64
C ILE A 2 3.82 24.59 -14.14
N LYS A 3 3.82 23.53 -14.95
CA LYS A 3 3.55 23.61 -16.39
C LYS A 3 2.33 22.76 -16.66
N GLU A 4 1.34 23.36 -17.30
CA GLU A 4 0.28 22.61 -17.97
C GLU A 4 0.83 22.00 -19.25
N ALA A 5 0.39 20.79 -19.57
CA ALA A 5 0.72 20.07 -20.79
C ALA A 5 -0.48 19.19 -21.14
N GLU A 6 -0.93 19.27 -22.40
CA GLU A 6 -1.84 18.30 -22.99
C GLU A 6 -1.03 17.04 -23.37
N LEU A 7 -1.58 15.85 -23.14
CA LEU A 7 -0.91 14.57 -23.38
C LEU A 7 -1.64 13.80 -24.48
N ASP A 8 -0.90 13.14 -25.37
CA ASP A 8 -1.46 12.16 -26.30
C ASP A 8 -1.42 10.77 -25.65
N PRO A 9 -2.56 10.14 -25.29
CA PRO A 9 -2.57 8.83 -24.65
C PRO A 9 -1.94 7.70 -25.48
N LYS A 10 -1.72 7.92 -26.79
CA LYS A 10 -1.01 6.99 -27.68
C LYS A 10 0.51 7.17 -27.69
N ALA A 11 1.01 8.36 -27.39
CA ALA A 11 2.45 8.67 -27.39
C ALA A 11 3.04 8.73 -25.97
N ASP A 12 2.34 9.42 -25.05
CA ASP A 12 2.76 9.63 -23.66
C ASP A 12 2.26 8.51 -22.73
N GLY A 13 1.22 7.79 -23.15
CA GLY A 13 0.58 6.69 -22.41
C GLY A 13 -0.69 7.08 -21.67
N GLN A 14 -1.44 6.08 -21.22
CA GLN A 14 -2.69 6.27 -20.49
C GLN A 14 -2.46 6.73 -19.04
N ILE A 15 -3.43 7.47 -18.50
CA ILE A 15 -3.49 7.80 -17.07
C ILE A 15 -3.64 6.53 -16.20
N PRO A 16 -3.31 6.60 -14.89
CA PRO A 16 -3.66 5.54 -13.95
C PRO A 16 -5.17 5.29 -13.91
N ILE A 17 -5.57 4.06 -13.57
CA ILE A 17 -6.97 3.72 -13.25
C ILE A 17 -7.43 4.59 -12.06
N LEU A 18 -8.61 5.19 -12.21
CA LEU A 18 -9.29 6.01 -11.21
C LEU A 18 -10.20 5.15 -10.32
N ALA A 19 -10.64 5.67 -9.17
CA ALA A 19 -11.61 4.95 -8.33
C ALA A 19 -12.97 4.77 -9.03
N GLN A 20 -13.39 5.77 -9.82
CA GLN A 20 -14.64 5.73 -10.60
C GLN A 20 -14.66 4.61 -11.66
N ASP A 21 -13.52 4.25 -12.27
CA ASP A 21 -13.43 3.19 -13.28
C ASP A 21 -13.99 1.85 -12.79
N TYR A 22 -13.81 1.54 -11.49
CA TYR A 22 -14.30 0.31 -10.86
C TYR A 22 -15.83 0.26 -10.72
N LEU A 23 -16.47 1.42 -10.55
CA LEU A 23 -17.93 1.55 -10.43
C LEU A 23 -18.59 1.52 -11.81
N ASP A 24 -18.04 2.31 -12.73
CA ASP A 24 -18.54 2.44 -14.10
C ASP A 24 -18.37 1.12 -14.85
N GLY A 25 -17.24 0.43 -14.71
CA GLY A 25 -16.98 -0.78 -15.49
C GLY A 25 -17.76 -2.02 -15.05
N ASP A 26 -18.18 -2.15 -13.78
CA ASP A 26 -19.15 -3.18 -13.36
C ASP A 26 -20.53 -2.88 -13.95
N SER A 27 -20.95 -1.60 -13.91
CA SER A 27 -22.22 -1.11 -14.48
C SER A 27 -22.29 -1.29 -16.01
N ILE A 28 -21.23 -0.89 -16.73
CA ILE A 28 -21.10 -1.06 -18.19
C ILE A 28 -21.17 -2.53 -18.58
N CYS A 29 -20.45 -3.42 -17.87
CA CYS A 29 -20.54 -4.85 -18.16
C CYS A 29 -21.94 -5.41 -17.92
N LYS A 30 -22.63 -4.99 -16.86
CA LYS A 30 -23.98 -5.48 -16.54
C LYS A 30 -25.06 -4.92 -17.46
N GLY A 31 -24.84 -3.74 -18.05
CA GLY A 31 -25.68 -3.20 -19.12
C GLY A 31 -25.56 -3.94 -20.46
N GLU A 32 -24.45 -4.64 -20.72
CA GLU A 32 -24.17 -5.29 -21.99
C GLU A 32 -24.94 -6.62 -22.17
N PRO A 33 -25.89 -6.73 -23.13
CA PRO A 33 -26.70 -7.93 -23.31
C PRO A 33 -25.86 -9.18 -23.66
N VAL A 34 -24.71 -8.99 -24.31
CA VAL A 34 -23.77 -10.08 -24.64
C VAL A 34 -23.11 -10.64 -23.38
N TYR A 35 -22.75 -9.78 -22.43
CA TYR A 35 -22.16 -10.17 -21.15
C TYR A 35 -23.17 -10.90 -20.25
N VAL A 36 -24.38 -10.35 -20.10
CA VAL A 36 -25.47 -11.01 -19.35
C VAL A 36 -25.83 -12.36 -19.97
N SER A 37 -25.91 -12.44 -21.30
CA SER A 37 -26.12 -13.70 -22.02
C SER A 37 -24.99 -14.72 -21.79
N ALA A 38 -23.75 -14.27 -21.61
CA ALA A 38 -22.62 -15.13 -21.29
C ALA A 38 -22.61 -15.60 -19.83
N LEU A 39 -23.15 -14.82 -18.89
CA LEU A 39 -23.36 -15.23 -17.50
C LEU A 39 -24.46 -16.30 -17.38
N VAL A 40 -25.62 -16.08 -18.03
CA VAL A 40 -26.72 -17.05 -18.03
C VAL A 40 -26.29 -18.39 -18.66
N LYS A 41 -25.52 -18.36 -19.75
CA LYS A 41 -24.90 -19.56 -20.36
C LYS A 41 -23.91 -20.30 -19.45
N ARG A 42 -23.44 -19.68 -18.36
CA ARG A 42 -22.57 -20.27 -17.32
C ARG A 42 -23.34 -20.68 -16.05
N GLY A 43 -24.67 -20.56 -16.05
CA GLY A 43 -25.53 -20.86 -14.90
C GLY A 43 -25.72 -19.72 -13.91
N THR A 44 -25.19 -18.53 -14.20
CA THR A 44 -25.34 -17.34 -13.35
C THR A 44 -26.57 -16.54 -13.78
N THR A 45 -27.67 -16.68 -13.04
CA THR A 45 -28.93 -15.96 -13.26
C THR A 45 -29.05 -14.67 -12.45
N ASP A 46 -28.47 -14.64 -11.25
CA ASP A 46 -28.30 -13.44 -10.44
C ASP A 46 -27.03 -12.71 -10.87
N VAL A 47 -27.20 -11.54 -11.48
CA VAL A 47 -26.11 -10.69 -12.00
C VAL A 47 -25.54 -9.78 -10.90
N ASP A 48 -26.29 -9.50 -9.84
CA ASP A 48 -25.84 -8.68 -8.71
C ASP A 48 -24.90 -9.46 -7.77
N MET A 49 -24.94 -10.79 -7.82
CA MET A 49 -23.94 -11.70 -7.25
C MET A 49 -22.63 -11.81 -8.06
N VAL A 50 -22.50 -11.08 -9.18
CA VAL A 50 -21.25 -10.95 -9.94
C VAL A 50 -20.53 -9.64 -9.60
N ARG A 51 -19.21 -9.68 -9.53
CA ARG A 51 -18.35 -8.49 -9.52
C ARG A 51 -17.31 -8.58 -10.64
N GLY A 52 -17.12 -7.48 -11.35
CA GLY A 52 -16.03 -7.31 -12.29
C GLY A 52 -14.72 -6.97 -11.58
N GLN A 53 -13.72 -7.85 -11.65
CA GLN A 53 -12.34 -7.46 -11.37
C GLN A 53 -11.82 -6.65 -12.55
N HIS A 54 -11.46 -5.40 -12.29
CA HIS A 54 -10.87 -4.49 -13.27
C HIS A 54 -9.36 -4.70 -13.31
N LEU A 55 -8.82 -4.88 -14.52
CA LEU A 55 -7.43 -5.17 -14.80
C LEU A 55 -6.92 -4.20 -15.88
N LEU A 56 -5.64 -3.85 -15.84
CA LEU A 56 -5.00 -3.10 -16.91
C LEU A 56 -5.07 -3.91 -18.22
N SER A 57 -5.47 -3.29 -19.32
CA SER A 57 -5.55 -3.95 -20.64
C SER A 57 -4.19 -4.36 -21.21
N GLY A 58 -3.12 -3.64 -20.85
CA GLY A 58 -1.81 -3.79 -21.47
C GLY A 58 -1.79 -3.28 -22.91
N VAL A 59 -0.83 -3.76 -23.72
CA VAL A 59 -0.72 -3.43 -25.15
C VAL A 59 -0.50 -4.72 -25.92
N PHE A 60 -1.57 -5.26 -26.52
CA PHE A 60 -1.56 -6.55 -27.22
C PHE A 60 -1.77 -6.45 -28.74
N GLY A 61 -1.77 -5.23 -29.30
CA GLY A 61 -1.88 -4.99 -30.75
C GLY A 61 -3.30 -4.95 -31.31
N TYR A 62 -4.32 -4.89 -30.45
CA TYR A 62 -5.71 -4.69 -30.87
C TYR A 62 -5.92 -3.22 -31.31
N LYS A 63 -6.15 -3.00 -32.61
CA LYS A 63 -6.31 -1.65 -33.19
C LYS A 63 -7.47 -0.83 -32.60
N SER A 64 -8.46 -1.49 -32.00
CA SER A 64 -9.57 -0.88 -31.28
C SER A 64 -9.20 -0.32 -29.91
N GLU A 65 -8.03 -0.68 -29.38
CA GLU A 65 -7.53 -0.25 -28.07
C GLU A 65 -6.43 0.83 -28.21
N GLU A 66 -5.95 1.11 -29.43
CA GLU A 66 -5.03 2.23 -29.67
C GLU A 66 -5.66 3.56 -29.26
N ALA A 67 -4.94 4.36 -28.45
CA ALA A 67 -5.38 5.62 -27.84
C ALA A 67 -6.59 5.52 -26.87
N THR A 68 -7.25 4.37 -26.74
CA THR A 68 -8.45 4.20 -25.92
C THR A 68 -8.09 3.77 -24.49
N THR A 69 -8.70 4.39 -23.48
CA THR A 69 -8.52 4.00 -22.07
C THR A 69 -9.25 2.69 -21.80
N GLY A 70 -8.53 1.57 -21.91
CA GLY A 70 -9.06 0.22 -21.79
C GLY A 70 -8.83 -0.43 -20.43
N SER A 71 -9.86 -1.07 -19.88
CA SER A 71 -9.72 -2.03 -18.77
C SER A 71 -10.13 -3.44 -19.24
N ALA A 72 -9.22 -4.41 -19.09
CA ALA A 72 -9.58 -5.82 -19.20
C ALA A 72 -10.40 -6.21 -17.95
N ARG A 73 -11.41 -7.09 -18.11
CA ARG A 73 -12.34 -7.41 -17.01
C ARG A 73 -12.50 -8.91 -16.83
N ARG A 74 -12.42 -9.36 -15.58
CA ARG A 74 -12.63 -10.76 -15.18
C ARG A 74 -13.80 -10.85 -14.20
N ALA A 75 -14.84 -11.57 -14.57
CA ALA A 75 -15.95 -11.88 -13.68
C ALA A 75 -15.57 -12.95 -12.65
N SER A 76 -15.98 -12.76 -11.38
CA SER A 76 -16.01 -13.79 -10.35
C SER A 76 -17.42 -13.95 -9.78
N SER A 77 -17.77 -15.19 -9.41
CA SER A 77 -18.95 -15.49 -8.60
C SER A 77 -18.63 -15.25 -7.12
N ARG A 78 -19.52 -14.58 -6.39
CA ARG A 78 -19.31 -14.13 -5.01
C ARG A 78 -18.93 -15.25 -4.03
N THR A 79 -17.67 -15.23 -3.62
CA THR A 79 -17.31 -15.34 -2.19
C THR A 79 -17.08 -13.90 -1.67
N ARG A 80 -16.88 -13.65 -0.37
CA ARG A 80 -16.92 -12.30 0.26
C ARG A 80 -15.68 -11.44 -0.07
N THR A 81 -15.61 -10.88 -1.27
CA THR A 81 -14.67 -9.80 -1.59
C THR A 81 -14.92 -8.58 -0.70
N CYS A 82 -13.93 -8.22 0.12
CA CYS A 82 -13.96 -7.02 0.97
C CYS A 82 -13.34 -5.83 0.22
N THR A 83 -13.92 -4.64 0.35
CA THR A 83 -13.45 -3.39 -0.27
C THR A 83 -13.55 -2.26 0.76
N SER A 84 -12.47 -1.48 0.95
CA SER A 84 -12.33 -0.50 2.06
C SER A 84 -11.65 0.81 1.63
N TYR A 85 -12.12 1.96 2.13
CA TYR A 85 -11.54 3.32 1.93
C TYR A 85 -12.00 4.30 3.06
N LEU A 86 -11.13 5.00 3.85
CA LEU A 86 -11.48 6.09 4.85
C LEU A 86 -10.28 6.77 5.62
N GLY A 87 -10.42 7.99 6.23
CA GLY A 87 -9.27 8.92 6.57
C GLY A 87 -9.14 9.82 7.82
N ASP A 88 -8.11 10.69 8.09
CA ASP A 88 -6.97 11.42 7.38
C ASP A 88 -5.63 11.49 8.23
N PRO A 89 -4.57 12.41 8.17
CA PRO A 89 -3.92 13.21 7.09
C PRO A 89 -2.32 13.38 6.99
N ARG A 90 -1.81 13.78 5.79
CA ARG A 90 -0.67 14.72 5.44
C ARG A 90 0.85 14.41 5.12
N ARG A 91 1.38 13.19 4.92
CA ARG A 91 2.76 12.98 4.30
C ARG A 91 2.87 11.82 3.28
N LEU A 92 1.95 11.76 2.33
CA LEU A 92 1.82 10.67 1.36
C LEU A 92 1.83 11.19 -0.08
N HIS A 93 2.43 10.44 -1.01
CA HIS A 93 2.32 10.69 -2.45
C HIS A 93 1.33 9.69 -3.05
N GLY A 94 0.25 10.13 -3.71
CA GLY A 94 -0.85 9.24 -4.14
C GLY A 94 -0.43 8.02 -4.94
N ARG A 95 0.65 8.12 -5.74
CA ARG A 95 1.24 7.00 -6.51
C ARG A 95 2.32 6.20 -5.78
N GLU A 96 2.98 6.76 -4.76
CA GLU A 96 4.20 6.19 -4.17
C GLU A 96 4.16 6.09 -2.62
N GLY A 97 3.02 6.38 -2.01
CA GLY A 97 2.77 6.26 -0.58
C GLY A 97 3.70 7.09 0.31
N LEU A 98 4.06 6.49 1.44
CA LEU A 98 4.87 7.09 2.48
C LEU A 98 6.23 7.46 1.89
N THR A 99 6.54 8.75 1.89
CA THR A 99 7.83 9.26 1.43
C THR A 99 8.64 9.80 2.60
N LEU A 100 9.74 9.11 2.93
CA LEU A 100 10.74 9.56 3.89
C LEU A 100 11.76 10.46 3.16
N HIS A 101 12.13 11.58 3.78
CA HIS A 101 13.02 12.59 3.21
C HIS A 101 14.12 13.00 4.19
N ASP A 102 15.31 13.35 3.65
CA ASP A 102 16.43 13.92 4.42
C ASP A 102 16.87 13.06 5.64
N ILE A 103 16.79 11.74 5.50
CA ILE A 103 17.16 10.75 6.53
C ILE A 103 18.63 10.95 6.90
N SER A 104 18.91 11.00 8.20
CA SER A 104 20.22 11.37 8.73
C SER A 104 20.44 10.86 10.15
N SER A 105 21.67 10.48 10.48
CA SER A 105 22.10 10.22 11.86
C SER A 105 22.90 11.39 12.43
N SER A 106 22.97 11.48 13.76
CA SER A 106 23.77 12.48 14.50
C SER A 106 25.06 11.83 15.03
N ASP A 107 26.14 11.93 14.26
CA ASP A 107 27.46 11.48 14.69
C ASP A 107 28.13 12.56 15.55
N ARG A 108 28.13 12.36 16.88
CA ARG A 108 28.77 13.26 17.86
C ARG A 108 28.32 14.73 17.72
N GLY A 109 27.02 14.93 17.45
CA GLY A 109 26.41 16.24 17.23
C GLY A 109 26.46 16.76 15.78
N ARG A 110 27.16 16.06 14.87
CA ARG A 110 27.17 16.37 13.43
C ARG A 110 26.10 15.56 12.69
N LYS A 111 25.10 16.25 12.13
CA LYS A 111 24.12 15.65 11.21
C LYS A 111 24.84 15.10 9.96
N ARG A 112 24.81 13.79 9.75
CA ARG A 112 25.26 13.09 8.55
C ARG A 112 24.04 12.63 7.76
N LYS A 113 23.89 13.06 6.50
CA LYS A 113 22.86 12.51 5.61
C LYS A 113 23.16 11.02 5.35
N ILE A 114 22.11 10.21 5.36
CA ILE A 114 22.12 8.78 5.01
C ILE A 114 21.43 8.64 3.65
N LEU A 115 20.14 8.99 3.58
CA LEU A 115 19.32 8.84 2.38
C LEU A 115 18.49 10.10 2.10
N ASN A 116 18.48 10.57 0.85
CA ASN A 116 17.76 11.78 0.46
C ASN A 116 16.24 11.55 0.36
N ARG A 117 15.84 10.38 -0.17
CA ARG A 117 14.45 9.98 -0.34
C ARG A 117 14.30 8.45 -0.29
N ALA A 118 13.27 7.97 0.41
CA ALA A 118 12.68 6.63 0.27
C ALA A 118 11.17 6.79 0.06
N SER A 119 10.51 5.91 -0.69
CA SER A 119 9.09 6.07 -1.06
C SER A 119 8.41 4.74 -1.39
N VAL A 120 7.36 4.36 -0.67
CA VAL A 120 6.63 3.10 -0.91
C VAL A 120 5.12 3.23 -0.54
N THR A 121 4.23 2.62 -1.34
CA THR A 121 2.76 2.84 -1.47
C THR A 121 1.89 2.44 -0.27
N ALA A 122 1.07 3.33 0.32
CA ALA A 122 0.37 3.06 1.60
C ALA A 122 -1.17 3.26 1.58
N GLU A 123 -1.89 2.32 2.20
CA GLU A 123 -3.33 2.27 2.50
C GLU A 123 -3.60 1.19 3.57
N MET A 124 -4.11 1.56 4.76
CA MET A 124 -4.60 0.57 5.73
C MET A 124 -5.63 1.16 6.70
N VAL A 125 -6.66 0.36 7.02
CA VAL A 125 -7.51 0.54 8.20
C VAL A 125 -7.32 -0.66 9.13
N GLY A 126 -6.58 -0.46 10.23
CA GLY A 126 -6.44 -1.39 11.37
C GLY A 126 -5.55 -2.63 11.16
N CYS A 127 -4.60 -2.89 12.08
CA CYS A 127 -3.88 -4.17 12.20
C CYS A 127 -3.18 -4.34 13.57
N ASP A 128 -2.96 -5.60 13.94
CA ASP A 128 -2.58 -6.09 15.27
C ASP A 128 -1.08 -5.95 15.60
N CYS A 129 -0.55 -4.74 15.57
CA CYS A 129 0.81 -4.47 16.05
C CYS A 129 0.89 -4.53 17.59
N LEU A 130 1.87 -5.25 18.12
CA LEU A 130 2.02 -5.47 19.57
C LEU A 130 3.13 -4.57 20.16
N GLY A 131 2.75 -3.54 20.92
CA GLY A 131 3.71 -2.66 21.59
C GLY A 131 3.16 -1.25 21.86
N SER A 132 4.05 -0.28 21.99
CA SER A 132 3.70 1.15 21.97
C SER A 132 3.86 1.68 20.55
N ILE A 133 2.74 1.88 19.85
CA ILE A 133 2.71 2.26 18.44
C ILE A 133 2.16 3.67 18.27
N HIS A 134 2.83 4.47 17.45
CA HIS A 134 2.41 5.79 17.03
C HIS A 134 1.88 5.73 15.59
N TYR A 135 0.59 5.97 15.42
CA TYR A 135 -0.06 6.00 14.11
C TYR A 135 0.04 7.38 13.45
N LEU A 136 0.14 7.36 12.12
CA LEU A 136 0.22 8.47 11.18
C LEU A 136 -0.63 8.13 9.93
N ASP A 137 -1.94 8.16 10.06
CA ASP A 137 -2.73 9.22 9.42
C ASP A 137 -2.12 9.92 8.16
N ALA A 138 -2.80 9.88 7.00
CA ALA A 138 -2.34 10.37 5.69
C ALA A 138 -3.43 11.07 4.82
N THR A 139 -3.01 11.98 3.93
CA THR A 139 -3.87 12.77 3.01
C THR A 139 -3.36 12.55 1.60
N VAL A 140 -4.29 12.39 0.67
CA VAL A 140 -4.11 12.33 -0.77
C VAL A 140 -5.12 13.29 -1.42
N VAL A 141 -5.36 13.15 -2.71
CA VAL A 141 -6.42 13.85 -3.46
C VAL A 141 -7.22 12.76 -4.18
N ASP A 142 -8.54 12.88 -4.24
CA ASP A 142 -9.40 11.93 -4.97
C ASP A 142 -9.62 12.32 -6.44
N ASP A 143 -10.40 11.50 -7.14
CA ASP A 143 -10.79 11.68 -8.55
C ASP A 143 -11.51 13.02 -8.81
N PHE A 144 -12.05 13.67 -7.76
CA PHE A 144 -12.82 14.92 -7.85
C PHE A 144 -12.01 16.15 -7.39
N TYR A 145 -10.71 15.99 -7.16
CA TYR A 145 -9.78 17.01 -6.65
C TYR A 145 -10.00 17.42 -5.19
N GLU A 146 -10.87 16.73 -4.45
CA GLU A 146 -11.09 16.99 -3.03
C GLU A 146 -9.99 16.33 -2.17
N PRO A 147 -9.68 16.88 -0.98
CA PRO A 147 -8.60 16.37 -0.15
C PRO A 147 -9.04 15.07 0.53
N PHE A 148 -8.81 13.93 -0.14
CA PHE A 148 -9.02 12.60 0.44
C PHE A 148 -7.86 12.16 1.37
N VAL A 149 -8.05 11.03 2.04
CA VAL A 149 -8.15 11.03 3.50
C VAL A 149 -7.96 9.54 3.86
N ILE A 150 -6.84 9.16 4.52
CA ILE A 150 -6.51 7.78 4.93
C ILE A 150 -6.05 7.69 6.41
N LYS A 151 -6.75 6.95 7.28
CA LYS A 151 -6.59 7.01 8.76
C LYS A 151 -5.63 5.90 9.21
N ASN A 152 -4.76 6.16 10.18
CA ASN A 152 -3.72 5.19 10.62
C ASN A 152 -2.82 4.64 9.48
N ALA A 153 -2.68 5.38 8.38
CA ALA A 153 -2.10 4.92 7.10
C ALA A 153 -0.60 4.56 7.15
N THR A 154 0.10 4.95 8.21
CA THR A 154 1.46 4.58 8.55
C THR A 154 1.52 4.40 10.06
N PHE A 155 2.39 3.51 10.53
CA PHE A 155 2.62 3.29 11.95
C PHE A 155 4.12 3.19 12.24
N MET A 156 4.49 3.64 13.43
CA MET A 156 5.87 3.73 13.90
C MET A 156 5.98 3.18 15.31
N TYR A 157 7.02 2.38 15.56
CA TYR A 157 7.29 1.84 16.89
C TYR A 157 8.77 1.47 17.03
N GLU A 158 9.22 1.21 18.26
CA GLU A 158 10.56 0.69 18.55
C GLU A 158 10.42 -0.73 19.09
N GLU A 159 11.22 -1.67 18.57
CA GLU A 159 11.28 -3.04 19.06
C GLU A 159 12.71 -3.47 19.38
N ASP A 160 12.84 -4.35 20.37
CA ASP A 160 14.12 -4.97 20.74
C ASP A 160 14.53 -6.01 19.69
N PHE A 161 15.79 -5.93 19.24
CA PHE A 161 16.39 -6.77 18.24
C PHE A 161 17.58 -7.59 18.81
N GLY A 162 17.47 -8.01 20.07
CA GLY A 162 18.44 -8.89 20.72
C GLY A 162 19.71 -8.15 21.20
N THR A 163 20.87 -8.55 20.70
CA THR A 163 22.18 -8.08 21.21
C THR A 163 22.90 -7.24 20.17
N LEU A 164 23.15 -5.96 20.47
CA LEU A 164 23.94 -5.05 19.63
C LEU A 164 25.42 -5.41 19.72
N TRP A 165 25.93 -5.52 20.94
CA TRP A 165 27.28 -6.02 21.21
C TRP A 165 27.38 -6.61 22.62
N LYS A 166 28.33 -7.53 22.78
CA LYS A 166 28.69 -8.16 24.05
C LYS A 166 30.19 -8.40 24.08
N HIS A 167 30.84 -8.07 25.19
CA HIS A 167 32.24 -8.34 25.45
C HIS A 167 32.42 -8.88 26.87
N THR A 168 33.33 -9.84 27.02
CA THR A 168 33.77 -10.34 28.32
C THR A 168 35.28 -10.20 28.38
N ASP A 169 35.76 -9.29 29.22
CA ASP A 169 37.19 -9.16 29.49
C ASP A 169 37.55 -10.12 30.63
N VAL A 170 38.26 -11.19 30.27
CA VAL A 170 38.78 -12.21 31.19
C VAL A 170 40.16 -11.88 31.75
N LEU A 171 40.79 -10.78 31.29
CA LEU A 171 42.09 -10.30 31.73
C LEU A 171 41.97 -9.13 32.71
N ALA A 172 40.85 -8.40 32.67
CA ALA A 172 40.45 -7.47 33.72
C ALA A 172 40.48 -8.14 35.12
N SER A 173 40.80 -7.34 36.14
CA SER A 173 40.83 -7.79 37.54
C SER A 173 39.98 -6.85 38.39
N PRO A 174 38.76 -7.24 38.81
CA PRO A 174 38.09 -8.52 38.51
C PRO A 174 37.69 -8.64 37.02
N PRO A 175 37.46 -9.86 36.49
CA PRO A 175 36.93 -10.06 35.14
C PRO A 175 35.60 -9.33 34.95
N THR A 176 35.38 -8.71 33.80
CA THR A 176 34.19 -7.88 33.54
C THR A 176 33.39 -8.37 32.34
N GLY A 177 32.06 -8.30 32.45
CA GLY A 177 31.13 -8.58 31.36
C GLY A 177 30.33 -7.33 31.02
N THR A 178 30.26 -7.00 29.73
CA THR A 178 29.45 -5.88 29.22
C THR A 178 28.60 -6.33 28.04
N MET A 179 27.37 -5.84 27.99
CA MET A 179 26.40 -6.15 26.95
C MET A 179 25.51 -4.93 26.70
N ARG A 180 25.09 -4.72 25.45
CA ARG A 180 24.05 -3.76 25.07
C ARG A 180 23.02 -4.46 24.19
N ARG A 181 21.73 -4.18 24.43
CA ARG A 181 20.65 -4.62 23.55
C ARG A 181 20.72 -3.87 22.23
N GLN A 182 20.24 -4.49 21.17
CA GLN A 182 19.91 -3.77 19.94
C GLN A 182 18.43 -3.42 19.99
N HIS A 183 18.10 -2.24 19.46
CA HIS A 183 16.74 -1.85 19.15
C HIS A 183 16.69 -1.46 17.67
N ARG A 184 15.53 -1.58 17.05
CA ARG A 184 15.26 -1.01 15.73
C ARG A 184 14.00 -0.17 15.77
N PHE A 185 14.08 1.00 15.17
CA PHE A 185 12.92 1.84 14.91
C PHE A 185 12.28 1.38 13.61
N VAL A 186 11.00 1.03 13.67
CA VAL A 186 10.22 0.51 12.55
C VAL A 186 9.29 1.60 12.05
N VAL A 187 9.26 1.80 10.73
CA VAL A 187 8.25 2.63 10.06
C VAL A 187 7.60 1.79 8.98
N SER A 188 6.29 1.59 9.07
CA SER A 188 5.57 0.62 8.24
C SER A 188 4.16 1.08 7.89
N PHE A 189 3.61 0.45 6.87
CA PHE A 189 2.24 0.57 6.38
C PHE A 189 1.91 -0.70 5.57
N PHE A 190 0.64 -0.84 5.19
CA PHE A 190 0.21 -1.85 4.21
C PHE A 190 -0.39 -1.17 2.98
N VAL A 191 -0.71 -1.94 1.93
CA VAL A 191 -1.54 -1.49 0.81
C VAL A 191 -2.33 -2.68 0.24
N THR A 192 -3.57 -2.45 -0.18
CA THR A 192 -4.46 -3.45 -0.77
C THR A 192 -4.60 -3.20 -2.27
N VAL A 193 -4.31 -4.21 -3.09
CA VAL A 193 -4.45 -4.14 -4.56
C VAL A 193 -5.28 -5.34 -5.01
N GLY A 194 -6.60 -5.14 -5.11
CA GLY A 194 -7.56 -6.21 -5.38
C GLY A 194 -7.52 -7.27 -4.29
N SER A 195 -7.09 -8.49 -4.63
CA SER A 195 -7.02 -9.64 -3.71
C SER A 195 -5.72 -9.73 -2.88
N TYR A 196 -4.75 -8.84 -3.13
CA TYR A 196 -3.45 -8.85 -2.47
C TYR A 196 -3.37 -7.76 -1.42
N ARG A 197 -2.79 -8.07 -0.26
CA ARG A 197 -2.34 -7.08 0.72
C ARG A 197 -0.83 -7.19 0.91
N TYR A 198 -0.12 -6.10 0.70
CA TYR A 198 1.33 -6.01 0.92
C TYR A 198 1.60 -5.25 2.20
N GLY A 199 2.62 -5.64 2.96
CA GLY A 199 3.12 -4.93 4.14
C GLY A 199 4.59 -4.60 3.94
N PHE A 200 4.95 -3.33 4.14
CA PHE A 200 6.31 -2.84 3.90
C PHE A 200 6.89 -2.26 5.18
N TYR A 201 8.14 -2.60 5.48
CA TYR A 201 8.77 -2.29 6.76
C TYR A 201 10.15 -1.67 6.54
N TRP A 202 10.28 -0.38 6.87
CA TRP A 202 11.59 0.26 6.99
C TRP A 202 12.12 0.07 8.40
N TYR A 203 13.30 -0.52 8.51
CA TYR A 203 13.99 -0.74 9.77
C TYR A 203 15.22 0.17 9.87
N PHE A 204 15.34 0.90 10.98
CA PHE A 204 16.51 1.73 11.29
C PHE A 204 17.18 1.22 12.57
N TYR A 205 18.45 0.83 12.46
CA TYR A 205 19.19 0.14 13.53
C TYR A 205 20.15 1.08 14.28
N LEU A 206 20.40 0.79 15.56
CA LEU A 206 21.35 1.56 16.40
C LEU A 206 22.80 1.54 15.92
N ASP A 207 23.18 0.56 15.09
CA ASP A 207 24.52 0.50 14.45
C ASP A 207 24.62 1.35 13.16
N GLY A 208 23.52 1.99 12.75
CA GLY A 208 23.46 2.86 11.58
C GLY A 208 23.06 2.15 10.28
N ARG A 209 22.69 0.86 10.32
CA ARG A 209 22.06 0.19 9.16
C ARG A 209 20.63 0.66 8.94
N ASP A 210 20.23 0.66 7.67
CA ASP A 210 18.86 0.70 7.19
C ASP A 210 18.52 -0.56 6.38
N GLU A 211 17.26 -0.98 6.40
CA GLU A 211 16.75 -2.18 5.72
C GLU A 211 15.28 -1.97 5.32
N LEU A 212 14.86 -2.57 4.21
CA LEU A 212 13.48 -2.61 3.75
C LEU A 212 13.07 -4.09 3.58
N ASP A 213 12.00 -4.49 4.25
CA ASP A 213 11.32 -5.77 4.06
C ASP A 213 9.91 -5.60 3.47
N CYS A 214 9.47 -6.60 2.71
CA CYS A 214 8.31 -6.56 1.82
C CYS A 214 7.49 -7.86 1.95
N GLY A 215 6.62 -7.94 2.96
CA GLY A 215 5.69 -9.05 3.13
C GLY A 215 4.51 -8.99 2.16
N HIS A 216 4.03 -10.15 1.70
CA HIS A 216 2.78 -10.24 0.95
C HIS A 216 1.81 -11.27 1.57
N GLY A 217 0.55 -10.86 1.74
CA GLY A 217 -0.55 -11.72 2.14
C GLY A 217 -1.54 -11.91 0.98
N TYR A 218 -1.94 -13.15 0.74
CA TYR A 218 -3.20 -13.42 0.08
C TYR A 218 -4.32 -13.29 1.11
N GLN A 219 -5.27 -12.39 0.89
CA GLN A 219 -6.55 -12.51 1.59
C GLN A 219 -7.35 -13.62 0.88
N MET A 220 -7.16 -14.85 1.36
CA MET A 220 -8.16 -15.90 1.16
C MET A 220 -9.49 -15.42 1.72
N ASP A 221 -10.58 -15.91 1.13
CA ASP A 221 -11.92 -15.42 1.39
C ASP A 221 -12.41 -15.87 2.78
N CYS A 222 -12.08 -15.07 3.79
CA CYS A 222 -12.26 -15.35 5.20
C CYS A 222 -13.15 -14.26 5.82
N GLY A 223 -14.37 -14.64 6.18
CA GLY A 223 -15.31 -13.74 6.83
C GLY A 223 -14.88 -13.39 8.25
N HIS A 224 -14.55 -12.13 8.48
CA HIS A 224 -14.67 -11.48 9.77
C HIS A 224 -15.53 -10.24 9.57
N ASP A 225 -16.73 -10.26 10.17
CA ASP A 225 -17.68 -9.17 10.07
C ASP A 225 -17.25 -8.06 11.03
N TYR A 226 -16.48 -7.10 10.53
CA TYR A 226 -16.28 -5.81 11.20
C TYR A 226 -17.59 -5.03 11.08
N GLN A 227 -18.45 -5.19 12.11
CA GLN A 227 -19.66 -4.39 12.24
C GLN A 227 -19.33 -2.90 12.24
N MET A 228 -20.08 -2.15 11.44
CA MET A 228 -20.36 -0.76 11.76
C MET A 228 -21.40 -0.78 12.89
N ASP A 229 -20.97 -0.48 14.11
CA ASP A 229 -21.88 -0.03 15.17
C ASP A 229 -21.92 1.52 15.10
N ASP A 230 -23.10 2.10 15.32
CA ASP A 230 -23.53 3.45 14.85
C ASP A 230 -22.69 4.67 15.31
#